data_AF-A0A9E2Y4V2-F1
#
_entry.id   AF-A0A9E2Y4V2-F1
#
_cell.length_a   1.000
_cell.length_b   1.000
_cell.length_c   1.000
_cell.angle_alpha   90.00
_cell.angle_beta   90.00
_cell.angle_gamma   90.00
#
_symmetry.space_group_name_H-M   'P 1'
#
loop_
_entity.id
_entity.type
_entity.pdbx_description
1 polymer ?
#
loop_
_entity_poly.entity_id
_entity_poly.type
_entity_poly.pdbx_seq_one_letter_code
_entity_poly.pdbx_strand_id
1 'polypeptide(L)'
;MRAFGFVALILTAAVVACSSLGQTTGINVGPNFPSKTLYASNSNQNAISIYTNGTKTGGGPTYNIGGGSTTLNGPQYLAFDRRSNLWVTNFNPSTDKALLIEFEALATGNVVPLASSLLPGRPRGIAFSPRGPTPLPSSSASPLPNIMVIADSDPELRYPNQILLYLAGNTSPYQEIAGPKPGLKLPGGIAVDKQGHIYVTNIQGASVSQFVLPTP
;
A
#
# COMPACT_ATOMS: atom_id res chain seq x y z
N MET A 1 29.32 51.82 -40.63
CA MET A 1 28.03 52.09 -41.32
C MET A 1 27.26 50.77 -41.35
N ARG A 2 26.25 50.59 -40.48
CA ARG A 2 24.80 50.41 -40.78
C ARG A 2 24.52 49.28 -41.81
N ALA A 3 24.04 48.09 -41.38
CA ALA A 3 22.63 47.59 -41.37
C ALA A 3 21.98 47.58 -42.78
N PHE A 4 21.38 46.52 -43.34
CA PHE A 4 20.20 45.68 -43.02
C PHE A 4 20.34 44.34 -43.82
N GLY A 5 19.81 43.15 -43.53
CA GLY A 5 18.59 42.70 -42.86
C GLY A 5 17.62 42.09 -43.91
N PHE A 6 17.37 40.77 -43.89
CA PHE A 6 16.04 40.18 -44.18
C PHE A 6 15.89 38.73 -43.67
N VAL A 7 14.68 38.49 -43.16
CA VAL A 7 14.12 37.38 -42.37
C VAL A 7 13.89 36.11 -43.20
N ALA A 8 14.02 34.93 -42.56
CA ALA A 8 13.11 33.81 -42.79
C ALA A 8 12.86 33.06 -41.47
N LEU A 9 11.62 33.20 -41.00
CA LEU A 9 11.01 32.57 -39.84
C LEU A 9 10.54 31.17 -40.25
N ILE A 10 11.04 30.11 -39.61
CA ILE A 10 10.37 28.80 -39.64
C ILE A 10 10.05 28.41 -38.20
N LEU A 11 8.78 28.57 -37.86
CA LEU A 11 8.11 27.90 -36.74
C LEU A 11 8.11 26.40 -37.05
N THR A 12 8.68 25.59 -36.16
CA THR A 12 8.22 24.22 -35.95
C THR A 12 7.97 24.03 -34.46
N ALA A 13 6.74 23.59 -34.18
CA ALA A 13 6.12 23.58 -32.87
C ALA A 13 6.99 22.86 -31.82
N ALA A 14 7.30 23.57 -30.73
CA ALA A 14 7.77 22.93 -29.52
C ALA A 14 6.70 21.92 -29.09
N VAL A 15 7.11 20.66 -29.03
CA VAL A 15 6.33 19.56 -28.44
C VAL A 15 5.92 20.00 -27.04
N VAL A 16 4.63 20.23 -26.82
CA VAL A 16 4.08 20.30 -25.47
C VAL A 16 4.08 18.88 -24.93
N ALA A 17 5.23 18.45 -24.42
CA ALA A 17 5.32 17.38 -23.46
C ALA A 17 5.24 18.05 -22.08
N CYS A 18 4.03 18.37 -21.63
CA CYS A 18 3.83 18.68 -20.23
C CYS A 18 3.76 17.36 -19.46
N SER A 19 4.92 16.77 -19.23
CA SER A 19 5.14 15.94 -18.06
C SER A 19 6.34 16.52 -17.34
N SER A 20 6.08 17.42 -16.39
CA SER A 20 7.04 17.75 -15.34
C SER A 20 7.23 16.54 -14.43
N LEU A 21 7.74 15.43 -14.98
CA LEU A 21 8.29 14.33 -14.22
C LEU A 21 9.77 14.64 -14.10
N GLY A 22 10.13 15.25 -12.98
CA GLY A 22 11.51 15.47 -12.62
C GLY A 22 12.29 14.17 -12.76
N GLN A 23 13.32 14.22 -13.61
CA GLN A 23 14.50 13.39 -13.41
C GLN A 23 15.05 13.72 -12.03
N THR A 24 14.94 12.80 -11.09
CA THR A 24 15.83 12.74 -9.94
C THR A 24 16.45 11.34 -9.95
N THR A 25 17.71 11.30 -10.38
CA THR A 25 18.61 10.21 -10.05
C THR A 25 18.81 10.23 -8.53
N GLY A 26 18.19 9.30 -7.81
CA GLY A 26 18.46 9.05 -6.39
C GLY A 26 17.48 9.72 -5.42
N ILE A 27 16.75 8.88 -4.69
CA ILE A 27 15.97 9.12 -3.48
C ILE A 27 14.88 10.20 -3.61
N ASN A 28 13.71 9.77 -4.08
CA ASN A 28 12.46 10.53 -4.04
C ASN A 28 11.84 10.51 -2.63
N VAL A 29 12.40 11.29 -1.70
CA VAL A 29 11.69 11.65 -0.46
C VAL A 29 10.72 12.76 -0.81
N GLY A 30 9.42 12.47 -0.81
CA GLY A 30 8.39 13.49 -1.04
C GLY A 30 8.26 14.47 0.13
N PRO A 31 7.47 15.53 -0.02
CA PRO A 31 7.29 16.52 1.04
C PRO A 31 6.72 15.86 2.31
N ASN A 32 7.13 16.35 3.49
CA ASN A 32 6.65 15.88 4.80
C ASN A 32 5.11 15.93 4.93
N PHE A 33 4.44 14.78 4.84
CA PHE A 33 2.98 14.67 4.91
C PHE A 33 2.45 13.72 5.99
N PRO A 34 2.27 14.18 7.24
CA PRO A 34 1.58 13.39 8.27
C PRO A 34 0.14 13.82 8.56
N SER A 35 -0.38 14.93 8.01
CA SER A 35 -1.75 15.39 8.33
C SER A 35 -2.58 15.71 7.09
N LYS A 36 -3.83 15.23 7.07
CA LYS A 36 -4.84 15.56 6.04
C LYS A 36 -4.45 15.12 4.62
N THR A 37 -3.79 13.98 4.49
CA THR A 37 -3.44 13.36 3.22
C THR A 37 -4.24 12.07 3.03
N LEU A 38 -4.78 11.86 1.84
CA LEU A 38 -5.45 10.63 1.44
C LEU A 38 -4.62 9.91 0.37
N TYR A 39 -4.37 8.63 0.59
CA TYR A 39 -3.74 7.74 -0.40
C TYR A 39 -4.83 6.83 -0.96
N ALA A 40 -4.85 6.69 -2.28
CA ALA A 40 -5.80 5.82 -2.97
C ALA A 40 -5.06 4.97 -4.01
N SER A 41 -5.32 3.67 -4.02
CA SER A 41 -4.85 2.80 -5.09
C SER A 41 -5.55 3.16 -6.40
N ASN A 42 -4.77 3.28 -7.47
CA ASN A 42 -5.26 3.42 -8.83
C ASN A 42 -4.75 2.25 -9.66
N SER A 43 -5.47 1.13 -9.57
CA SER A 43 -5.08 -0.13 -10.20
C SER A 43 -5.02 -0.03 -11.73
N ASN A 44 -5.83 0.85 -12.35
CA ASN A 44 -5.83 1.06 -13.80
C ASN A 44 -4.56 1.76 -14.30
N GLN A 45 -3.95 2.60 -13.45
CA GLN A 45 -2.71 3.32 -13.79
C GLN A 45 -1.47 2.66 -13.17
N ASN A 46 -1.62 1.54 -12.47
CA ASN A 46 -0.53 0.91 -11.71
C ASN A 46 0.19 1.91 -10.81
N ALA A 47 -0.58 2.72 -10.09
CA ALA A 47 -0.09 3.82 -9.29
C ALA A 47 -0.89 3.97 -7.99
N ILE A 48 -0.35 4.76 -7.07
CA ILE A 48 -1.01 5.20 -5.85
C ILE A 48 -1.14 6.71 -5.95
N SER A 49 -2.38 7.19 -5.92
CA SER A 49 -2.74 8.60 -5.97
C SER A 49 -2.74 9.21 -4.57
N ILE A 50 -2.14 10.38 -4.43
CA ILE A 50 -1.96 11.09 -3.16
C ILE A 50 -2.65 12.45 -3.24
N TYR A 51 -3.64 12.66 -2.38
CA TYR A 51 -4.43 13.88 -2.30
C TYR A 51 -4.10 14.60 -1.01
N THR A 52 -3.82 15.91 -1.10
CA THR A 52 -3.51 16.76 0.06
C THR A 52 -4.57 17.83 0.26
N ASN A 53 -4.65 18.38 1.47
CA ASN A 53 -5.58 19.47 1.79
C ASN A 53 -5.42 20.64 0.79
N GLY A 54 -6.49 20.99 0.09
CA GLY A 54 -6.47 22.01 -0.98
C GLY A 54 -6.99 21.50 -2.32
N THR A 55 -7.03 20.18 -2.54
CA THR A 55 -7.78 19.58 -3.64
C THR A 55 -9.28 19.66 -3.31
N LYS A 56 -9.89 20.80 -3.61
CA LYS A 56 -11.36 20.94 -3.63
C LYS A 56 -11.94 19.91 -4.61
N THR A 57 -13.24 19.62 -4.47
CA THR A 57 -14.01 18.74 -5.37
C THR A 57 -13.58 18.89 -6.83
N GLY A 58 -13.03 17.83 -7.43
CA GLY A 58 -12.57 17.81 -8.82
C GLY A 58 -11.08 18.05 -9.06
N GLY A 59 -10.30 18.40 -8.04
CA GLY A 59 -8.83 18.40 -8.13
C GLY A 59 -8.30 16.97 -8.17
N GLY A 60 -7.50 16.65 -9.20
CA GLY A 60 -6.78 15.37 -9.28
C GLY A 60 -5.74 15.20 -8.15
N PRO A 61 -5.05 14.06 -8.11
CA PRO A 61 -4.02 13.83 -7.10
C PRO A 61 -2.92 14.89 -7.15
N THR A 62 -2.46 15.32 -5.98
CA THR A 62 -1.33 16.27 -5.86
C THR A 62 -0.02 15.58 -6.20
N TYR A 63 0.13 14.31 -5.80
CA TYR A 63 1.29 13.48 -6.09
C TYR A 63 0.84 12.06 -6.43
N ASN A 64 1.72 11.29 -7.06
CA ASN A 64 1.51 9.87 -7.29
C ASN A 64 2.77 9.10 -6.92
N ILE A 65 2.63 7.86 -6.45
CA ILE A 65 3.71 6.85 -6.50
C ILE A 65 3.40 5.96 -7.71
N GLY A 66 4.26 5.93 -8.71
CA GLY A 66 4.02 5.16 -9.93
C GLY A 66 5.17 5.25 -10.92
N GLY A 67 5.16 4.37 -11.92
CA GLY A 67 6.26 4.21 -12.87
C GLY A 67 6.97 2.86 -12.71
N GLY A 68 7.80 2.49 -13.70
CA GLY A 68 8.34 1.14 -13.81
C GLY A 68 9.24 0.69 -12.64
N SER A 69 9.88 1.61 -11.91
CA SER A 69 10.72 1.28 -10.77
C SER A 69 9.93 0.88 -9.53
N THR A 70 8.65 1.26 -9.46
CA THR A 70 7.78 0.98 -8.30
C THR A 70 7.27 -0.44 -8.22
N THR A 71 7.42 -1.22 -9.31
CA THR A 71 6.89 -2.60 -9.48
C THR A 71 5.37 -2.75 -9.28
N LEU A 72 4.64 -1.64 -9.15
CA LEU A 72 3.18 -1.61 -9.05
C LEU A 72 2.56 -2.20 -10.33
N ASN A 73 1.61 -3.10 -10.13
CA ASN A 73 0.88 -3.81 -11.18
C ASN A 73 -0.42 -4.37 -10.59
N GLY A 74 -1.41 -3.50 -10.47
CA GLY A 74 -2.65 -3.76 -9.72
C GLY A 74 -2.56 -3.54 -8.21
N PRO A 75 -2.10 -2.37 -7.70
CA PRO A 75 -2.24 -2.04 -6.28
C PRO A 75 -3.70 -2.15 -5.83
N GLN A 76 -3.95 -2.73 -4.65
CA GLN A 76 -5.31 -2.95 -4.13
C GLN A 76 -5.52 -2.24 -2.79
N TYR A 77 -4.93 -2.74 -1.72
CA TYR A 77 -5.10 -2.24 -0.35
C TYR A 77 -3.83 -1.58 0.15
N LEU A 78 -4.02 -0.60 1.03
CA LEU A 78 -2.97 0.27 1.56
C LEU A 78 -3.05 0.29 3.09
N ALA A 79 -1.90 0.23 3.75
CA ALA A 79 -1.81 0.51 5.18
C ALA A 79 -0.45 1.14 5.53
N PHE A 80 -0.40 1.84 6.66
CA PHE A 80 0.84 2.44 7.15
C PHE A 80 1.34 1.69 8.37
N ASP A 81 2.64 1.49 8.42
CA ASP A 81 3.30 0.96 9.62
C ASP A 81 3.59 2.07 10.64
N ARG A 82 4.23 1.71 11.77
CA ARG A 82 4.57 2.67 12.83
C ARG A 82 5.67 3.67 12.43
N ARG A 83 6.42 3.40 11.37
CA ARG A 83 7.45 4.30 10.81
C ARG A 83 6.85 5.22 9.74
N SER A 84 5.55 5.10 9.47
CA SER A 84 4.84 5.77 8.37
C SER A 84 5.26 5.29 6.97
N ASN A 85 5.89 4.12 6.88
CA ASN A 85 6.11 3.46 5.59
C ASN A 85 4.76 2.98 5.05
N LEU A 86 4.59 3.10 3.73
CA LEU A 86 3.37 2.68 3.04
C LEU A 86 3.52 1.24 2.58
N TRP A 87 2.64 0.37 3.07
CA TRP A 87 2.53 -1.02 2.67
C TRP A 87 1.36 -1.20 1.71
N VAL A 88 1.62 -1.94 0.64
CA VAL A 88 0.71 -2.06 -0.50
C VAL A 88 0.60 -3.53 -0.87
N THR A 89 -0.61 -4.05 -0.87
CA THR A 89 -0.89 -5.33 -1.53
C THR A 89 -1.08 -5.05 -3.02
N ASN A 90 -0.29 -5.69 -3.86
CA ASN A 90 -0.23 -5.46 -5.30
C ASN A 90 -0.57 -6.77 -6.02
N PHE A 91 -1.75 -6.85 -6.62
CA PHE A 91 -2.29 -8.06 -7.21
C PHE A 91 -2.65 -7.86 -8.68
N ASN A 92 -2.04 -8.66 -9.55
CA ASN A 92 -2.34 -8.66 -10.98
C ASN A 92 -3.33 -9.80 -11.29
N PRO A 93 -4.61 -9.50 -11.59
CA PRO A 93 -5.63 -10.51 -11.85
C PRO A 93 -5.41 -11.31 -13.15
N SER A 94 -4.61 -10.80 -14.08
CA SER A 94 -4.31 -11.48 -15.35
C SER A 94 -3.22 -12.55 -15.20
N THR A 95 -2.35 -12.43 -14.19
CA THR A 95 -1.26 -13.38 -13.92
C THR A 95 -1.42 -14.15 -12.62
N ASP A 96 -2.43 -13.79 -11.83
CA ASP A 96 -2.71 -14.30 -10.50
C ASP A 96 -1.51 -14.17 -9.54
N LYS A 97 -0.68 -13.15 -9.73
CA LYS A 97 0.49 -12.88 -8.88
C LYS A 97 0.20 -11.73 -7.92
N ALA A 98 0.46 -11.98 -6.63
CA ALA A 98 0.41 -10.97 -5.59
C ALA A 98 1.81 -10.64 -5.03
N LEU A 99 2.03 -9.37 -4.74
CA LEU A 99 3.19 -8.85 -4.06
C LEU A 99 2.76 -8.02 -2.84
N LEU A 100 3.57 -8.07 -1.79
CA LEU A 100 3.59 -7.09 -0.72
C LEU A 100 4.73 -6.12 -0.99
N ILE A 101 4.39 -4.85 -1.15
CA ILE A 101 5.35 -3.80 -1.49
C ILE A 101 5.38 -2.78 -0.35
N GLU A 102 6.59 -2.47 0.13
CA GLU A 102 6.83 -1.44 1.13
C GLU A 102 7.51 -0.24 0.46
N PHE A 103 6.91 0.94 0.59
CA PHE A 103 7.51 2.21 0.21
C PHE A 103 7.92 2.98 1.46
N GLU A 104 9.06 3.67 1.36
CA GLU A 104 9.52 4.57 2.40
C GLU A 104 8.46 5.64 2.70
N ALA A 105 8.41 6.08 3.95
CA ALA A 105 7.60 7.21 4.35
C ALA A 105 7.78 8.37 3.38
N LEU A 106 6.64 8.96 2.97
CA LEU A 106 6.58 10.13 2.08
C LEU A 106 7.06 9.88 0.64
N ALA A 107 7.27 8.64 0.21
CA ALA A 107 7.65 8.35 -1.16
C ALA A 107 6.68 8.99 -2.18
N THR A 108 7.23 9.54 -3.27
CA THR A 108 6.47 10.09 -4.41
C THR A 108 7.22 9.87 -5.73
N GLY A 109 6.53 9.86 -6.86
CA GLY A 109 7.10 9.65 -8.18
C GLY A 109 7.45 8.19 -8.48
N ASN A 110 8.40 8.01 -9.39
CA ASN A 110 8.92 6.70 -9.78
C ASN A 110 10.06 6.32 -8.84
N VAL A 111 9.76 5.50 -7.84
CA VAL A 111 10.68 5.14 -6.74
C VAL A 111 10.92 3.64 -6.70
N VAL A 112 12.07 3.23 -6.16
CA VAL A 112 12.32 1.82 -5.84
C VAL A 112 11.70 1.53 -4.46
N PRO A 113 10.91 0.44 -4.30
CA PRO A 113 10.40 0.02 -3.00
C PRO A 113 11.53 -0.31 -1.99
N LEU A 114 11.27 -0.12 -0.69
CA LEU A 114 12.13 -0.64 0.38
C LEU A 114 12.15 -2.17 0.39
N ALA A 115 10.99 -2.77 0.15
CA ALA A 115 10.83 -4.21 0.03
C ALA A 115 9.74 -4.55 -0.98
N SER A 116 9.89 -5.71 -1.63
CA SER A 116 8.89 -6.29 -2.51
C SER A 116 8.99 -7.80 -2.40
N SER A 117 7.97 -8.46 -1.86
CA SER A 117 7.94 -9.91 -1.68
C SER A 117 6.67 -10.54 -2.19
N LEU A 118 6.74 -11.82 -2.54
CA LEU A 118 5.56 -12.58 -2.93
C LEU A 118 4.58 -12.68 -1.76
N LEU A 119 3.30 -12.47 -2.05
CA LEU A 119 2.20 -12.88 -1.19
C LEU A 119 1.59 -14.15 -1.79
N PRO A 120 1.19 -15.13 -0.95
CA PRO A 120 0.32 -16.19 -1.44
C PRO A 120 -1.05 -15.59 -1.80
N GLY A 121 -1.75 -16.25 -2.73
CA GLY A 121 -3.13 -15.96 -3.05
C GLY A 121 -3.45 -14.56 -3.59
N ARG A 122 -4.66 -14.12 -3.25
CA ARG A 122 -5.28 -12.86 -3.67
C ARG A 122 -5.59 -12.03 -2.42
N PRO A 123 -4.72 -11.06 -2.06
CA PRO A 123 -4.93 -10.27 -0.87
C PRO A 123 -6.26 -9.50 -0.95
N ARG A 124 -7.01 -9.51 0.15
CA ARG A 124 -8.34 -8.90 0.31
C ARG A 124 -8.36 -7.75 1.31
N GLY A 125 -7.24 -7.48 1.96
CA GLY A 125 -7.09 -6.39 2.90
C GLY A 125 -5.75 -6.47 3.62
N ILE A 126 -5.32 -5.34 4.17
CA ILE A 126 -4.10 -5.20 4.97
C ILE A 126 -4.39 -4.25 6.14
N ALA A 127 -3.90 -4.60 7.32
CA ALA A 127 -4.00 -3.76 8.51
C ALA A 127 -2.77 -3.95 9.41
N PHE A 128 -2.48 -2.96 10.26
CA PHE A 128 -1.43 -3.06 11.28
C PHE A 128 -2.03 -3.09 12.67
N SER A 129 -1.39 -3.83 13.58
CA SER A 129 -1.71 -3.77 14.99
C SER A 129 -1.39 -2.38 15.55
N PRO A 130 -2.36 -1.73 16.23
CA PRO A 130 -2.11 -0.42 16.81
C PRO A 130 -1.06 -0.50 17.92
N ARG A 131 -0.57 0.68 18.32
CA ARG A 131 0.36 0.80 19.45
C ARG A 131 -0.30 0.19 20.68
N GLY A 132 0.39 -0.77 21.32
CA GLY A 132 0.01 -1.22 22.65
C GLY A 132 -0.05 -0.04 23.64
N PRO A 133 -0.75 -0.19 24.77
CA PRO A 133 -0.85 0.89 25.76
C PRO A 133 0.56 1.37 26.18
N THR A 134 0.74 2.68 26.19
CA THR A 134 1.93 3.34 26.76
C THR A 134 1.59 3.97 28.11
N PRO A 135 2.40 3.77 29.16
CA PRO A 135 3.60 2.93 29.21
C PRO A 135 3.25 1.44 29.17
N LEU A 136 4.19 0.62 28.68
CA LEU A 136 4.09 -0.83 28.81
C LEU A 136 3.91 -1.18 30.30
N PRO A 137 3.10 -2.20 30.66
CA PRO A 137 3.08 -2.71 32.03
C PRO A 137 4.52 -3.00 32.47
N SER A 138 4.86 -2.68 33.71
CA SER A 138 6.24 -2.81 34.23
C SER A 138 6.81 -4.23 34.20
N SER A 139 5.98 -5.24 33.87
CA SER A 139 6.35 -6.64 33.65
C SER A 139 6.49 -7.02 32.16
N SER A 140 6.23 -6.12 31.22
CA SER A 140 6.29 -6.40 29.78
C SER A 140 7.67 -6.11 29.22
N ALA A 141 8.47 -7.17 29.02
CA ALA A 141 9.87 -7.11 28.61
C ALA A 141 10.13 -6.57 27.18
N SER A 142 9.09 -6.26 26.39
CA SER A 142 9.25 -5.59 25.10
C SER A 142 7.93 -4.96 24.64
N PRO A 143 7.97 -3.87 23.85
CA PRO A 143 6.79 -3.42 23.12
C PRO A 143 6.29 -4.55 22.22
N LEU A 144 4.98 -4.78 22.17
CA LEU A 144 4.40 -5.73 21.22
C LEU A 144 4.91 -5.40 19.79
N PRO A 145 5.37 -6.41 19.03
CA PRO A 145 5.84 -6.19 17.68
C PRO A 145 4.74 -5.55 16.84
N ASN A 146 5.15 -4.75 15.84
CA ASN A 146 4.21 -4.23 14.87
C ASN A 146 3.77 -5.41 13.99
N ILE A 147 2.54 -5.89 14.16
CA ILE A 147 2.03 -7.04 13.42
C ILE A 147 1.23 -6.52 12.23
N MET A 148 1.56 -7.00 11.04
CA MET A 148 0.80 -6.76 9.84
C MET A 148 -0.10 -7.96 9.55
N VAL A 149 -1.37 -7.69 9.30
CA VAL A 149 -2.42 -8.68 9.15
C VAL A 149 -2.99 -8.55 7.75
N ILE A 150 -2.98 -9.64 6.99
CA ILE A 150 -3.51 -9.68 5.62
C ILE A 150 -4.61 -10.73 5.56
N ALA A 151 -5.78 -10.34 5.06
CA ALA A 151 -6.79 -11.32 4.64
C ALA A 151 -6.50 -11.75 3.22
N ASP A 152 -6.59 -13.04 2.94
CA ASP A 152 -6.23 -13.62 1.66
C ASP A 152 -7.27 -14.62 1.14
N SER A 153 -7.30 -14.82 -0.17
CA SER A 153 -8.12 -15.82 -0.84
C SER A 153 -7.36 -16.50 -1.98
N ASP A 154 -6.97 -17.75 -1.81
CA ASP A 154 -6.30 -18.57 -2.82
C ASP A 154 -7.11 -19.84 -3.12
N PRO A 155 -7.78 -19.96 -4.28
CA PRO A 155 -8.59 -21.13 -4.60
C PRO A 155 -7.78 -22.43 -4.73
N GLU A 156 -6.47 -22.36 -4.92
CA GLU A 156 -5.61 -23.54 -5.11
C GLU A 156 -5.19 -24.16 -3.76
N LEU A 157 -5.33 -23.43 -2.65
CA LEU A 157 -5.00 -23.93 -1.33
C LEU A 157 -6.12 -24.79 -0.75
N ARG A 158 -5.74 -25.80 0.04
CA ARG A 158 -6.68 -26.64 0.80
C ARG A 158 -7.66 -25.82 1.64
N TYR A 159 -7.17 -24.71 2.19
CA TYR A 159 -7.98 -23.73 2.91
C TYR A 159 -7.87 -22.39 2.17
N PRO A 160 -8.82 -22.09 1.28
CA PRO A 160 -8.66 -20.99 0.35
C PRO A 160 -8.76 -19.62 1.02
N ASN A 161 -9.48 -19.51 2.14
CA ASN A 161 -9.60 -18.25 2.86
C ASN A 161 -8.71 -18.27 4.10
N GLN A 162 -7.85 -17.26 4.24
CA GLN A 162 -6.83 -17.21 5.30
C GLN A 162 -6.66 -15.81 5.86
N ILE A 163 -6.12 -15.74 7.08
CA ILE A 163 -5.51 -14.53 7.62
C ILE A 163 -4.03 -14.82 7.85
N LEU A 164 -3.17 -14.01 7.25
CA LEU A 164 -1.72 -14.12 7.32
C LEU A 164 -1.18 -13.06 8.29
N LEU A 165 -0.31 -13.47 9.21
CA LEU A 165 0.28 -12.61 10.23
C LEU A 165 1.78 -12.47 10.00
N TYR A 166 2.24 -11.24 9.84
CA TYR A 166 3.64 -10.90 9.61
C TYR A 166 4.15 -10.02 10.74
N LEU A 167 5.43 -10.14 11.07
CA LEU A 167 6.13 -9.06 11.75
C LEU A 167 6.41 -7.97 10.72
N ALA A 168 6.16 -6.70 11.02
CA ALA A 168 6.40 -5.60 10.09
C ALA A 168 7.87 -5.57 9.64
N GLY A 169 8.10 -5.45 8.33
CA GLY A 169 9.42 -5.59 7.72
C GLY A 169 9.77 -7.03 7.31
N ASN A 170 8.99 -8.03 7.73
CA ASN A 170 9.16 -9.40 7.27
C ASN A 170 8.30 -9.69 6.04
N THR A 171 8.83 -10.54 5.19
CA THR A 171 8.22 -10.94 3.91
C THR A 171 7.57 -12.32 3.96
N SER A 172 7.69 -13.03 5.08
CA SER A 172 7.06 -14.33 5.34
C SER A 172 6.18 -14.25 6.59
N PRO A 173 4.97 -14.85 6.57
CA PRO A 173 4.12 -14.84 7.73
C PRO A 173 4.73 -15.71 8.84
N TYR A 174 4.64 -15.25 10.09
CA TYR A 174 5.00 -16.09 11.24
C TYR A 174 3.85 -17.04 11.62
N GLN A 175 2.62 -16.72 11.20
CA GLN A 175 1.44 -17.52 11.49
C GLN A 175 0.34 -17.31 10.43
N GLU A 176 -0.44 -18.37 10.22
CA GLU A 176 -1.62 -18.38 9.36
C GLU A 176 -2.84 -18.82 10.18
N ILE A 177 -3.96 -18.09 10.06
CA ILE A 177 -5.27 -18.49 10.58
C ILE A 177 -6.09 -19.00 9.39
N ALA A 178 -6.14 -20.32 9.26
CA ALA A 178 -6.80 -21.01 8.16
C ALA A 178 -7.55 -22.25 8.69
N GLY A 179 -8.25 -22.96 7.81
CA GLY A 179 -9.03 -24.15 8.17
C GLY A 179 -10.53 -23.92 8.22
N PRO A 180 -11.31 -24.95 8.56
CA PRO A 180 -12.76 -24.82 8.72
C PRO A 180 -13.13 -24.08 10.02
N LYS A 181 -12.30 -24.19 11.06
CA LYS A 181 -12.59 -23.65 12.41
C LYS A 181 -12.74 -22.12 12.45
N PRO A 182 -11.89 -21.31 11.77
CA PRO A 182 -12.05 -19.86 11.74
C PRO A 182 -13.33 -19.38 11.04
N GLY A 183 -13.98 -20.23 10.24
CA GLY A 183 -15.23 -19.89 9.56
C GLY A 183 -15.11 -18.81 8.49
N LEU A 184 -13.91 -18.60 7.93
CA LEU A 184 -13.65 -17.60 6.91
C LEU A 184 -14.32 -17.96 5.58
N LYS A 185 -15.08 -17.02 5.02
CA LYS A 185 -15.88 -17.22 3.80
C LYS A 185 -15.75 -16.02 2.85
N LEU A 186 -14.81 -16.13 1.91
CA LEU A 186 -14.43 -15.07 0.96
C LEU A 186 -14.24 -13.71 1.66
N PRO A 187 -13.12 -13.53 2.38
CA PRO A 187 -12.80 -12.27 3.04
C PRO A 187 -12.93 -11.06 2.10
N GLY A 188 -13.53 -9.98 2.58
CA GLY A 188 -13.70 -8.74 1.83
C GLY A 188 -12.80 -7.59 2.27
N GLY A 189 -12.26 -7.68 3.49
CA GLY A 189 -11.47 -6.65 4.13
C GLY A 189 -11.10 -7.05 5.55
N ILE A 190 -10.12 -6.35 6.13
CA ILE A 190 -9.60 -6.61 7.46
C ILE A 190 -9.30 -5.31 8.19
N ALA A 191 -9.57 -5.26 9.49
CA ALA A 191 -9.23 -4.16 10.37
C ALA A 191 -8.78 -4.68 11.73
N VAL A 192 -7.97 -3.88 12.45
CA VAL A 192 -7.52 -4.20 13.80
C VAL A 192 -7.84 -3.03 14.73
N ASP A 193 -8.46 -3.31 15.89
CA ASP A 193 -8.75 -2.29 16.89
C ASP A 193 -7.59 -2.08 17.89
N LYS A 194 -7.73 -1.05 18.75
CA LYS A 194 -6.73 -0.67 19.76
C LYS A 194 -6.40 -1.78 20.77
N GLN A 195 -7.29 -2.74 20.95
CA GLN A 195 -7.15 -3.87 21.85
C GLN A 195 -6.47 -5.06 21.16
N GLY A 196 -6.22 -4.98 19.85
CA GLY A 196 -5.63 -6.05 19.06
C GLY A 196 -6.64 -7.09 18.58
N HIS A 197 -7.93 -6.78 18.57
CA HIS A 197 -8.91 -7.63 17.91
C HIS A 197 -8.87 -7.43 16.40
N ILE A 198 -8.92 -8.54 15.67
CA ILE A 198 -8.97 -8.57 14.21
C ILE A 198 -10.43 -8.73 13.81
N TYR A 199 -10.92 -7.86 12.92
CA TYR A 199 -12.24 -7.94 12.33
C TYR A 199 -12.09 -8.25 10.84
N VAL A 200 -12.74 -9.33 10.40
CA VAL A 200 -12.71 -9.75 8.99
C VAL A 200 -14.13 -9.77 8.46
N THR A 201 -14.37 -9.04 7.38
CA THR A 201 -15.66 -9.10 6.66
C THR A 201 -15.69 -10.36 5.80
N ASN A 202 -16.76 -11.15 5.90
CA ASN A 202 -16.98 -12.32 5.05
C ASN A 202 -18.05 -11.99 4.03
N ILE A 203 -17.65 -11.81 2.77
CA ILE A 203 -18.60 -11.48 1.69
C ILE A 203 -19.57 -12.64 1.51
N GLN A 204 -19.06 -13.87 1.49
CA GLN A 204 -19.91 -15.05 1.45
C GLN A 204 -20.39 -15.35 2.87
N GLY A 205 -21.69 -15.21 3.12
CA GLY A 205 -22.28 -15.41 4.45
C GLY A 205 -22.59 -14.11 5.20
N ALA A 206 -22.29 -12.95 4.62
CA ALA A 206 -22.75 -11.64 5.08
C ALA A 206 -22.52 -11.41 6.58
N SER A 207 -21.30 -11.71 7.04
CA SER A 207 -20.93 -11.64 8.46
C SER A 207 -19.60 -10.92 8.69
N VAL A 208 -19.35 -10.56 9.94
CA VAL A 208 -18.03 -10.12 10.40
C VAL A 208 -17.54 -11.10 11.45
N SER A 209 -16.36 -11.68 11.23
CA SER A 209 -15.69 -12.54 12.20
C SER A 209 -14.74 -11.70 13.05
N GLN A 210 -14.71 -11.94 14.36
CA GLN A 210 -13.75 -11.34 15.28
C GLN A 210 -12.75 -12.41 15.75
N PHE A 211 -11.47 -12.05 15.73
CA PHE A 211 -10.37 -12.86 16.27
C PHE A 211 -9.53 -12.02 17.23
N VAL A 212 -8.69 -12.69 18.01
CA VAL A 212 -7.68 -12.05 18.85
C VAL A 212 -6.32 -12.24 18.18
N LEU A 213 -5.51 -11.18 18.13
CA LEU A 213 -4.11 -11.31 17.69
C LEU A 213 -3.38 -12.32 18.59
N PRO A 214 -2.84 -13.42 18.03
CA PRO A 214 -1.98 -14.31 18.78
C PRO A 214 -0.63 -13.62 19.03
N THR A 215 -0.06 -13.86 20.20
CA THR A 215 1.32 -13.46 20.49
C THR A 215 2.27 -14.27 19.59
N PRO A 216 3.24 -13.63 18.91
CA PRO A 216 4.28 -14.34 18.18
C PRO A 216 5.13 -15.25 19.07
#